data_AF-A0AAF1A0N0-F1
#
_entry.id   AF-A0AAF1A0N0-F1
#
_cell.length_a   1.000
_cell.length_b   1.000
_cell.length_c   1.000
_cell.angle_alpha   90.00
_cell.angle_beta   90.00
_cell.angle_gamma   90.00
#
_symmetry.space_group_name_H-M   'P 1'
#
loop_
_entity.id
_entity.type
_entity.pdbx_description
1 polymer ?
#
loop_
_entity_poly.entity_id
_entity_poly.type
_entity_poly.pdbx_seq_one_letter_code
_entity_poly.pdbx_strand_id
1 'polypeptide(L)'
;MQEGIQLPTIVVVGDQSSGKSSVLESLAGISLPRGQGICTRVPLIMSLQNHNETELHLEYNGKLVPTDEVHIAEAIFLATNEIAGHGKGISNIPLSLIVKKNGVPDLTMVDFPGITRVPVHGEPDDIFEQISAIITKYLTPEESIILNVLSATVDFPTCESIRLSQKVDKTGERTIAVVTKVDKAPEGLLEKVTSNDMNIGLGNVCVKNRTGNKSYNEARSEEARLFQTHALLSKIDKSMVSVPVLAHELVHIQANIISKCLPDIVKKINDKLAVNVAALNMLPQHLSSVAEALTMFMRILSSTKESLKKIFLRGEFDEYAEDLEMHCTARLAEMLNEYAVEQHAKSIEKKEDFLMDEIMSLTEANGIGLPNFLPRAVFLKVLQKKVSGISATPEVFVGKLWNYIETVVIKVLMHHFCNYQQLQSSTRCAVQNLTAKRKDGSINWVREIIEMERLTDYTYNPEYVGTCSRLMAQQKPFMEIMNDSNKRSIINLEGIGEVDVGSLRKHKDVVQQAFELKMRMIAYWKIVLMRLVDHMALYTMFSLQKMVNYEIEEEIVNELMASHGGGVERTYGIPWC
;
A
#
# COMPACT_ATOMS: atom_id res chain seq x y z
N MET A 1 -15.93 19.53 -13.11
CA MET A 1 -15.91 18.60 -11.95
C MET A 1 -14.70 17.67 -12.08
N GLN A 2 -13.53 18.10 -11.62
CA GLN A 2 -12.28 17.31 -11.68
C GLN A 2 -12.00 16.51 -10.39
N GLU A 3 -12.76 16.71 -9.30
CA GLU A 3 -12.39 16.21 -7.97
C GLU A 3 -13.14 14.95 -7.48
N GLY A 4 -14.00 14.35 -8.30
CA GLY A 4 -14.58 13.02 -8.08
C GLY A 4 -15.63 12.91 -6.96
N ILE A 5 -15.98 14.00 -6.29
CA ILE A 5 -17.11 14.05 -5.35
C ILE A 5 -18.32 14.60 -6.12
N GLN A 6 -19.38 13.79 -6.21
CA GLN A 6 -20.61 14.15 -6.91
C GLN A 6 -21.56 14.85 -5.93
N LEU A 7 -22.08 16.00 -6.34
CA LEU A 7 -23.02 16.80 -5.55
C LEU A 7 -24.45 16.55 -6.05
N PRO A 8 -25.45 16.48 -5.15
CA PRO A 8 -26.84 16.37 -5.54
C PRO A 8 -27.26 17.56 -6.41
N THR A 9 -27.65 17.29 -7.65
CA THR A 9 -28.00 18.32 -8.62
C THR A 9 -29.28 17.93 -9.35
N ILE A 10 -30.13 18.91 -9.66
CA ILE A 10 -31.32 18.71 -10.47
C ILE A 10 -30.93 18.78 -11.94
N VAL A 11 -31.20 17.71 -12.67
CA VAL A 11 -30.91 17.58 -14.11
C VAL A 11 -32.20 17.68 -14.88
N VAL A 12 -32.30 18.69 -15.75
CA VAL A 12 -33.51 18.95 -16.53
C VAL A 12 -33.43 18.25 -17.89
N VAL A 13 -34.36 17.34 -18.14
CA VAL A 13 -34.44 16.54 -19.38
C VAL A 13 -35.79 16.73 -20.05
N GLY A 14 -35.80 16.73 -21.38
CA GLY A 14 -37.03 16.91 -22.15
C GLY A 14 -36.76 16.88 -23.65
N ASP A 15 -37.75 16.42 -24.40
CA ASP A 15 -37.73 16.45 -25.86
C ASP A 15 -37.67 17.89 -26.38
N GLN A 16 -37.18 18.09 -27.60
CA GLN A 16 -37.18 19.40 -28.22
C GLN A 16 -38.60 19.99 -28.25
N SER A 17 -38.72 21.27 -27.89
CA SER A 17 -40.02 21.97 -27.80
C SER A 17 -40.99 21.44 -26.73
N SER A 18 -40.53 20.63 -25.76
CA SER A 18 -41.36 20.20 -24.61
C SER A 18 -41.66 21.34 -23.63
N GLY A 19 -41.02 22.51 -23.76
CA GLY A 19 -41.20 23.66 -22.89
C GLY A 19 -40.12 23.81 -21.80
N LYS A 20 -39.04 23.03 -21.86
CA LYS A 20 -37.91 23.04 -20.91
C LYS A 20 -37.37 24.44 -20.58
N SER A 21 -36.95 25.20 -21.60
CA SER A 21 -36.42 26.56 -21.40
C SER A 21 -37.47 27.49 -20.77
N SER A 22 -38.76 27.34 -21.12
CA SER A 22 -39.83 28.15 -20.54
C SER A 22 -40.14 27.82 -19.07
N VAL A 23 -39.93 26.57 -18.65
CA VAL A 23 -40.02 26.20 -17.22
C VAL A 23 -38.88 26.86 -16.45
N LEU A 24 -37.65 26.79 -16.98
CA LEU A 24 -36.49 27.43 -16.37
C LEU A 24 -36.63 28.96 -16.29
N GLU A 25 -37.11 29.61 -17.35
CA GLU A 25 -37.42 31.05 -17.34
C GLU A 25 -38.48 31.41 -16.30
N SER A 26 -39.51 30.59 -16.12
CA SER A 26 -40.57 30.81 -15.12
C SER A 26 -40.07 30.69 -13.67
N LEU A 27 -39.10 29.78 -13.43
CA LEU A 27 -38.45 29.59 -12.14
C LEU A 27 -37.43 30.70 -11.84
N ALA A 28 -36.58 31.03 -12.82
CA ALA A 28 -35.48 31.98 -12.67
C ALA A 28 -35.91 33.45 -12.84
N GLY A 29 -37.05 33.71 -13.50
CA GLY A 29 -37.53 35.06 -13.77
C GLY A 29 -36.64 35.86 -14.73
N ILE A 30 -35.93 35.17 -15.63
CA ILE A 30 -35.04 35.73 -16.65
C ILE A 30 -35.36 35.14 -18.02
N SER A 31 -35.03 35.83 -19.10
CA SER A 31 -35.28 35.34 -20.47
C SER A 31 -34.08 34.54 -20.96
N LEU A 32 -34.29 33.27 -21.32
CA LEU A 32 -33.27 32.44 -21.95
C LEU A 32 -33.31 32.64 -23.48
N PRO A 33 -32.22 32.36 -24.21
CA PRO A 33 -32.22 32.50 -25.66
C PRO A 33 -33.28 31.58 -26.30
N ARG A 34 -34.12 32.18 -27.16
CA ARG A 34 -35.19 31.50 -27.92
C ARG A 34 -34.90 31.63 -29.42
N GLY A 35 -34.98 30.53 -30.18
CA GLY A 35 -34.73 30.52 -31.62
C GLY A 35 -35.27 29.26 -32.33
N GLN A 36 -35.23 29.26 -33.66
CA GLN A 36 -35.49 28.05 -34.46
C GLN A 36 -34.26 27.14 -34.43
N GLY A 37 -34.39 25.91 -33.91
CA GLY A 37 -33.31 24.92 -33.78
C GLY A 37 -32.91 24.61 -32.32
N ILE A 38 -31.78 23.93 -32.11
CA ILE A 38 -31.22 23.63 -30.79
C ILE A 38 -30.68 24.92 -30.16
N CYS A 39 -31.41 25.49 -29.20
CA CYS A 39 -31.02 26.75 -28.53
C CYS A 39 -29.92 26.54 -27.48
N THR A 40 -29.98 25.43 -26.74
CA THR A 40 -28.97 25.05 -25.74
C THR A 40 -27.99 24.08 -26.39
N ARG A 41 -26.74 24.51 -26.66
CA ARG A 41 -25.67 23.67 -27.27
C ARG A 41 -24.58 23.24 -26.28
N VAL A 42 -24.65 23.73 -25.05
CA VAL A 42 -23.75 23.42 -23.94
C VAL A 42 -24.59 23.16 -22.69
N PRO A 43 -24.18 22.27 -21.78
CA PRO A 43 -24.84 22.13 -20.48
C PRO A 43 -24.81 23.46 -19.73
N LEU A 44 -25.98 24.00 -19.37
CA LEU A 44 -26.10 25.25 -18.63
C LEU A 44 -26.40 24.94 -17.16
N ILE A 45 -25.42 25.15 -16.28
CA ILE A 45 -25.60 25.03 -14.84
C ILE A 45 -26.15 26.37 -14.33
N MET A 46 -27.40 26.37 -13.90
CA MET A 46 -28.08 27.54 -13.37
C MET A 46 -28.20 27.46 -11.85
N SER A 47 -27.57 28.40 -11.15
CA SER A 47 -27.68 28.57 -9.71
C SER A 47 -28.54 29.79 -9.41
N LEU A 48 -29.73 29.55 -8.85
CA LEU A 48 -30.66 30.57 -8.38
C LEU A 48 -30.46 30.80 -6.89
N GLN A 49 -30.35 32.06 -6.48
CA GLN A 49 -30.17 32.46 -5.09
C GLN A 49 -31.12 33.61 -4.76
N ASN A 50 -31.92 33.43 -3.71
CA ASN A 50 -32.81 34.47 -3.21
C ASN A 50 -31.98 35.53 -2.48
N HIS A 51 -31.89 36.71 -3.07
CA HIS A 51 -31.05 37.80 -2.55
C HIS A 51 -31.73 39.16 -2.76
N ASN A 52 -31.48 40.10 -1.85
CA ASN A 52 -32.10 41.43 -1.91
C ASN A 52 -31.60 42.26 -3.11
N GLU A 53 -30.32 42.07 -3.46
CA GLU A 53 -29.67 42.73 -4.59
C GLU A 53 -29.67 41.80 -5.81
N THR A 54 -29.95 42.37 -6.99
CA THR A 54 -29.98 41.62 -8.25
C THR A 54 -28.59 41.59 -8.87
N GLU A 55 -27.99 40.41 -8.97
CA GLU A 55 -26.68 40.19 -9.58
C GLU A 55 -26.76 38.98 -10.51
N LEU A 56 -26.32 39.13 -11.76
CA LEU A 56 -26.20 38.02 -12.70
C LEU A 56 -24.77 37.91 -13.22
N HIS A 57 -24.20 36.71 -13.15
CA HIS A 57 -22.86 36.43 -13.63
C HIS A 57 -22.82 35.13 -14.43
N LEU A 58 -22.12 35.18 -15.56
CA LEU A 58 -21.78 34.02 -16.38
C LEU A 58 -20.34 33.63 -16.14
N GLU A 59 -20.09 32.35 -15.89
CA GLU A 59 -18.77 31.78 -15.71
C GLU A 59 -18.53 30.67 -16.74
N TYR A 60 -17.45 30.81 -17.52
CA TYR A 60 -16.98 29.80 -18.46
C TYR A 60 -15.50 29.98 -18.77
N ASN A 61 -14.76 28.89 -19.02
CA ASN A 61 -13.33 28.92 -19.34
C ASN A 61 -12.48 29.79 -18.37
N GLY A 62 -12.86 29.87 -17.09
CA GLY A 62 -12.18 30.70 -16.09
C GLY A 62 -12.44 32.21 -16.19
N LYS A 63 -13.36 32.65 -17.06
CA LYS A 63 -13.81 34.04 -17.19
C LYS A 63 -15.09 34.25 -16.39
N LEU A 64 -15.18 35.38 -15.69
CA LEU A 64 -16.39 35.85 -15.02
C LEU A 64 -16.93 37.07 -15.79
N VAL A 65 -18.13 36.94 -16.37
CA VAL A 65 -18.78 37.98 -17.16
C VAL A 65 -20.03 38.45 -16.42
N PRO A 66 -20.04 39.67 -15.84
CA PRO A 66 -21.25 40.26 -15.28
C PRO A 66 -22.26 40.57 -16.39
N THR A 67 -23.55 40.39 -16.11
CA THR A 67 -24.63 40.62 -17.08
C THR A 67 -25.91 41.09 -16.39
N ASP A 68 -26.90 41.49 -17.18
CA ASP A 68 -28.19 42.01 -16.72
C ASP A 68 -29.34 41.20 -17.32
N GLU A 69 -30.55 41.34 -16.77
CA GLU A 69 -31.75 40.62 -17.24
C GLU A 69 -32.09 40.82 -18.73
N VAL A 70 -31.66 41.94 -19.31
CA VAL A 70 -31.89 42.27 -20.72
C VAL A 70 -30.86 41.60 -21.61
N HIS A 71 -29.59 41.59 -21.18
CA HIS A 71 -28.45 41.13 -21.99
C HIS A 71 -28.08 39.66 -21.75
N ILE A 72 -28.68 39.01 -20.74
CA ILE A 72 -28.36 37.61 -20.37
C ILE A 72 -28.54 36.64 -21.54
N ALA A 73 -29.59 36.80 -22.35
CA ALA A 73 -29.84 35.93 -23.50
C ALA A 73 -28.74 36.05 -24.57
N GLU A 74 -28.29 37.28 -24.84
CA GLU A 74 -27.18 37.55 -25.77
C GLU A 74 -25.84 37.06 -25.21
N ALA A 75 -25.59 37.27 -23.92
CA ALA A 75 -24.37 36.82 -23.25
C ALA A 75 -24.26 35.29 -23.25
N ILE A 76 -25.35 34.56 -22.98
CA ILE A 76 -25.38 33.09 -23.11
C ILE A 76 -25.10 32.67 -24.55
N PHE A 77 -25.69 33.36 -25.54
CA PHE A 77 -25.47 33.04 -26.95
C PHE A 77 -24.00 33.24 -27.38
N LEU A 78 -23.37 34.35 -26.96
CA LEU A 78 -21.96 34.63 -27.22
C LEU A 78 -21.04 33.61 -26.55
N ALA A 79 -21.26 33.32 -25.25
CA ALA A 79 -20.48 32.31 -24.52
C ALA A 79 -20.64 30.91 -25.15
N THR A 80 -21.85 30.56 -25.57
CA THR A 80 -22.11 29.28 -26.24
C THR A 80 -21.35 29.19 -27.57
N ASN A 81 -21.31 30.26 -28.37
CA ASN A 81 -20.53 30.31 -29.61
C ASN A 81 -19.02 30.21 -29.37
N GLU A 82 -18.52 30.77 -28.26
CA GLU A 82 -17.10 30.68 -27.90
C GLU A 82 -16.72 29.24 -27.49
N ILE A 83 -17.61 28.51 -26.83
CA ILE A 83 -17.36 27.14 -26.34
C ILE A 83 -17.61 26.08 -27.42
N ALA A 84 -18.76 26.14 -28.12
CA ALA A 84 -19.20 25.14 -29.09
C ALA A 84 -18.85 25.49 -30.54
N GLY A 85 -18.31 26.69 -30.78
CA GLY A 85 -18.04 27.23 -32.12
C GLY A 85 -19.28 27.82 -32.82
N HIS A 86 -19.04 28.40 -33.99
CA HIS A 86 -20.09 29.01 -34.84
C HIS A 86 -20.98 27.99 -35.58
N GLY A 87 -20.64 26.69 -35.54
CA GLY A 87 -21.43 25.61 -36.15
C GLY A 87 -22.55 25.10 -35.24
N LYS A 88 -23.39 24.16 -35.72
CA LYS A 88 -24.49 23.56 -34.91
C LYS A 88 -24.04 22.39 -34.02
N GLY A 89 -22.76 22.32 -33.67
CA GLY A 89 -22.22 21.27 -32.79
C GLY A 89 -22.60 21.48 -31.32
N ILE A 90 -22.47 20.41 -30.53
CA ILE A 90 -22.69 20.41 -29.08
C ILE A 90 -21.35 20.22 -28.39
N SER A 91 -21.15 20.88 -27.25
CA SER A 91 -19.96 20.71 -26.41
C SER A 91 -20.36 20.19 -25.03
N ASN A 92 -19.48 19.43 -24.41
CA ASN A 92 -19.65 18.89 -23.05
C ASN A 92 -19.09 19.81 -21.96
N ILE A 93 -18.51 20.95 -22.34
CA ILE A 93 -17.98 21.96 -21.42
C ILE A 93 -19.18 22.75 -20.87
N PRO A 94 -19.42 22.75 -19.54
CA PRO A 94 -20.56 23.44 -18.97
C PRO A 94 -20.36 24.96 -18.94
N LEU A 95 -21.47 25.69 -19.06
CA LEU A 95 -21.58 27.13 -18.83
C LEU A 95 -22.30 27.33 -17.49
N SER A 96 -21.73 28.09 -16.56
CA SER A 96 -22.33 28.35 -15.25
C SER A 96 -22.98 29.73 -15.24
N LEU A 97 -24.25 29.81 -14.84
CA LEU A 97 -25.01 31.03 -14.68
C LEU A 97 -25.47 31.17 -13.23
N ILE A 98 -25.01 32.21 -12.56
CA ILE A 98 -25.42 32.57 -11.21
C ILE A 98 -26.43 33.70 -11.31
N VAL A 99 -27.64 33.49 -10.78
CA VAL A 99 -28.73 34.47 -10.73
C VAL A 99 -29.07 34.73 -9.27
N LYS A 100 -28.67 35.88 -8.75
CA LYS A 100 -29.11 36.37 -7.45
C LYS A 100 -30.21 37.39 -7.66
N LYS A 101 -31.40 37.14 -7.11
CA LYS A 101 -32.56 38.02 -7.30
C LYS A 101 -33.58 37.81 -6.18
N ASN A 102 -34.39 38.81 -5.89
CA ASN A 102 -35.47 38.65 -4.92
C ASN A 102 -36.63 37.88 -5.55
N GLY A 103 -37.12 36.84 -4.86
CA GLY A 103 -38.29 36.06 -5.28
C GLY A 103 -38.01 34.92 -6.26
N VAL A 104 -36.72 34.57 -6.47
CA VAL A 104 -36.32 33.29 -7.09
C VAL A 104 -36.08 32.25 -5.98
N PRO A 105 -36.33 30.96 -6.23
CA PRO A 105 -36.04 29.90 -5.27
C PRO A 105 -34.53 29.63 -5.17
N ASP A 106 -34.07 29.18 -4.00
CA ASP A 106 -32.69 28.71 -3.82
C ASP A 106 -32.52 27.32 -4.42
N LEU A 107 -32.08 27.26 -5.68
CA LEU A 107 -32.02 26.02 -6.47
C LEU A 107 -30.80 26.00 -7.38
N THR A 108 -30.20 24.82 -7.54
CA THR A 108 -29.21 24.59 -8.61
C THR A 108 -29.70 23.49 -9.56
N MET A 109 -29.79 23.86 -10.84
CA MET A 109 -30.30 23.02 -11.91
C MET A 109 -29.33 22.99 -13.09
N VAL A 110 -29.32 21.91 -13.86
CA VAL A 110 -28.54 21.78 -15.10
C VAL A 110 -29.48 21.58 -16.27
N ASP A 111 -29.44 22.51 -17.22
CA ASP A 111 -30.17 22.42 -18.48
C ASP A 111 -29.32 21.75 -19.56
N PHE A 112 -29.92 20.82 -20.30
CA PHE A 112 -29.30 20.16 -21.42
C PHE A 112 -29.93 20.58 -22.76
N PRO A 113 -29.24 20.37 -23.88
CA PRO A 113 -29.86 20.39 -25.21
C PRO A 113 -31.12 19.52 -25.23
N GLY A 114 -32.20 20.02 -25.82
CA GLY A 114 -33.44 19.24 -25.98
C GLY A 114 -33.19 18.05 -26.90
N ILE A 115 -33.82 16.91 -26.60
CA ILE A 115 -33.58 15.68 -27.35
C ILE A 115 -34.23 15.78 -28.74
N THR A 116 -33.42 15.64 -29.81
CA THR A 116 -33.86 15.68 -31.21
C THR A 116 -33.70 14.31 -31.86
N ARG A 117 -34.70 13.84 -32.62
CA ARG A 117 -34.67 12.51 -33.28
C ARG A 117 -34.04 12.51 -34.65
N VAL A 118 -34.13 13.63 -35.35
CA VAL A 118 -33.68 13.80 -36.73
C VAL A 118 -32.79 15.04 -36.78
N PRO A 119 -31.56 14.93 -37.29
CA PRO A 119 -30.67 16.07 -37.44
C PRO A 119 -31.29 17.08 -38.41
N VAL A 120 -31.29 18.36 -38.03
CA VAL A 120 -31.81 19.44 -38.89
C VAL A 120 -30.63 20.14 -39.57
N HIS A 121 -30.67 20.23 -40.91
CA HIS A 121 -29.69 20.89 -41.81
C HIS A 121 -28.48 21.57 -41.13
N GLY A 122 -27.34 20.88 -41.09
CA GLY A 122 -26.07 21.37 -40.52
C GLY A 122 -25.75 20.87 -39.12
N GLU A 123 -26.66 20.12 -38.49
CA GLU A 123 -26.36 19.28 -37.31
C GLU A 123 -25.69 17.97 -37.75
N PRO A 124 -24.77 17.42 -36.94
CA PRO A 124 -24.15 16.13 -37.22
C PRO A 124 -25.15 14.97 -37.12
N ASP A 125 -24.93 13.90 -37.89
CA ASP A 125 -25.87 12.76 -37.96
C ASP A 125 -26.03 12.01 -36.63
N ASP A 126 -25.02 12.07 -35.76
CA ASP A 126 -24.96 11.44 -34.43
C ASP A 126 -25.39 12.39 -33.29
N ILE A 127 -26.05 13.52 -33.60
CA ILE A 127 -26.47 14.52 -32.59
C ILE A 127 -27.29 13.91 -31.46
N PHE A 128 -28.16 12.96 -31.77
CA PHE A 128 -28.98 12.25 -30.80
C PHE A 128 -28.12 11.45 -29.81
N GLU A 129 -27.15 10.69 -30.32
CA GLU A 129 -26.27 9.87 -29.50
C GLU A 129 -25.38 10.72 -28.61
N GLN A 130 -24.87 11.84 -29.14
CA GLN A 130 -24.08 12.81 -28.37
C GLN A 130 -24.89 13.43 -27.23
N ILE A 131 -26.11 13.93 -27.51
CA ILE A 131 -26.99 14.51 -26.48
C ILE A 131 -27.33 13.45 -25.43
N SER A 132 -27.74 12.26 -25.88
CA SER A 132 -28.09 11.15 -24.99
C SER A 132 -26.92 10.74 -24.12
N ALA A 133 -25.69 10.68 -24.65
CA ALA A 133 -24.49 10.32 -23.90
C ALA A 133 -24.14 11.36 -22.84
N ILE A 134 -24.23 12.65 -23.19
CA ILE A 134 -24.00 13.76 -22.25
C ILE A 134 -25.05 13.71 -21.14
N ILE A 135 -26.35 13.65 -21.47
CA ILE A 135 -27.43 13.58 -20.48
C ILE A 135 -27.24 12.37 -19.57
N THR A 136 -27.02 11.18 -20.14
CA THR A 136 -26.84 9.95 -19.36
C THR A 136 -25.71 10.09 -18.35
N LYS A 137 -24.58 10.70 -18.72
CA LYS A 137 -23.46 10.93 -17.79
C LYS A 137 -23.85 11.73 -16.54
N TYR A 138 -24.75 12.70 -16.67
CA TYR A 138 -25.24 13.50 -15.55
C TYR A 138 -26.41 12.86 -14.80
N LEU A 139 -27.12 11.92 -15.42
CA LEU A 139 -28.19 11.15 -14.77
C LEU A 139 -27.71 9.87 -14.08
N THR A 140 -26.55 9.33 -14.45
CA THR A 140 -25.96 8.11 -13.85
C THR A 140 -25.77 8.20 -12.33
N PRO A 141 -25.32 9.33 -11.74
CA PRO A 141 -25.23 9.48 -10.29
C PRO A 141 -26.58 9.25 -9.60
N GLU A 142 -26.62 8.41 -8.56
CA GLU A 142 -27.83 8.15 -7.78
C GLU A 142 -28.28 9.39 -6.99
N GLU A 143 -27.33 10.29 -6.69
CA GLU A 143 -27.57 11.55 -5.99
C GLU A 143 -28.21 12.63 -6.91
N SER A 144 -28.34 12.39 -8.21
CA SER A 144 -28.93 13.34 -9.16
C SER A 144 -30.46 13.22 -9.24
N ILE A 145 -31.16 14.36 -9.20
CA ILE A 145 -32.62 14.45 -9.35
C ILE A 145 -32.95 14.64 -10.82
N ILE A 146 -33.89 13.86 -11.35
CA ILE A 146 -34.32 13.94 -12.75
C ILE A 146 -35.59 14.79 -12.84
N LEU A 147 -35.49 15.96 -13.46
CA LEU A 147 -36.63 16.82 -13.78
C LEU A 147 -37.06 16.61 -15.23
N ASN A 148 -38.11 15.82 -15.42
CA ASN A 148 -38.58 15.42 -16.74
C ASN A 148 -39.67 16.37 -17.27
N VAL A 149 -39.35 17.18 -18.27
CA VAL A 149 -40.25 18.18 -18.85
C VAL A 149 -41.01 17.59 -20.03
N LEU A 150 -42.31 17.39 -19.84
CA LEU A 150 -43.24 16.76 -20.77
C LEU A 150 -44.25 17.79 -21.31
N SER A 151 -44.81 17.55 -22.49
CA SER A 151 -45.86 18.41 -23.05
C SER A 151 -47.22 17.71 -22.98
N ALA A 152 -48.25 18.39 -22.50
CA ALA A 152 -49.62 17.83 -22.42
C ALA A 152 -50.19 17.43 -23.79
N THR A 153 -49.66 17.99 -24.88
CA THR A 153 -50.13 17.72 -26.25
C THR A 153 -49.63 16.40 -26.84
N VAL A 154 -48.72 15.70 -26.15
CA VAL A 154 -48.17 14.42 -26.61
C VAL A 154 -48.46 13.32 -25.61
N ASP A 155 -48.39 12.07 -26.05
CA ASP A 155 -48.50 10.92 -25.16
C ASP A 155 -47.16 10.66 -24.48
N PHE A 156 -47.16 10.68 -23.16
CA PHE A 156 -45.94 10.62 -22.36
C PHE A 156 -45.06 9.38 -22.65
N PRO A 157 -45.59 8.15 -22.86
CA PRO A 157 -44.76 6.99 -23.18
C PRO A 157 -43.95 7.12 -24.47
N THR A 158 -44.34 8.05 -25.36
CA THR A 158 -43.61 8.31 -26.61
C THR A 158 -42.43 9.26 -26.42
N CYS A 159 -42.31 9.94 -25.27
CA CYS A 159 -41.26 10.90 -24.99
C CYS A 159 -39.92 10.21 -24.73
N GLU A 160 -38.86 10.70 -25.37
CA GLU A 160 -37.54 10.12 -25.22
C GLU A 160 -36.94 10.39 -23.84
N SER A 161 -37.27 11.56 -23.28
CA SER A 161 -36.86 11.93 -21.93
C SER A 161 -37.29 10.92 -20.86
N ILE A 162 -38.46 10.27 -21.01
CA ILE A 162 -38.92 9.18 -20.12
C ILE A 162 -38.10 7.92 -20.33
N ARG A 163 -37.80 7.57 -21.58
CA ARG A 163 -36.97 6.39 -21.89
C ARG A 163 -35.57 6.51 -21.30
N LEU A 164 -34.98 7.71 -21.36
CA LEU A 164 -33.68 8.00 -20.75
C LEU A 164 -33.75 7.95 -19.21
N SER A 165 -34.78 8.54 -18.60
CA SER A 165 -34.93 8.50 -17.13
C SER A 165 -35.14 7.07 -16.62
N GLN A 166 -35.99 6.27 -17.26
CA GLN A 166 -36.24 4.89 -16.86
C GLN A 166 -35.02 3.95 -17.02
N LYS A 167 -34.07 4.30 -17.90
CA LYS A 167 -32.83 3.53 -18.08
C LYS A 167 -31.92 3.61 -16.83
N VAL A 168 -31.95 4.74 -16.13
CA VAL A 168 -31.08 5.07 -14.97
C VAL A 168 -31.83 5.13 -13.64
N ASP A 169 -33.16 5.23 -13.68
CA ASP A 169 -34.08 5.25 -12.54
C ASP A 169 -35.35 4.45 -12.87
N LYS A 170 -35.30 3.13 -12.66
CA LYS A 170 -36.42 2.22 -13.00
C LYS A 170 -37.61 2.36 -12.05
N THR A 171 -37.35 2.70 -10.78
CA THR A 171 -38.38 2.80 -9.73
C THR A 171 -39.00 4.20 -9.68
N GLY A 172 -38.30 5.22 -10.20
CA GLY A 172 -38.78 6.59 -10.21
C GLY A 172 -38.48 7.37 -8.94
N GLU A 173 -37.67 6.82 -8.03
CA GLU A 173 -37.43 7.37 -6.69
C GLU A 173 -36.82 8.77 -6.70
N ARG A 174 -36.15 9.14 -7.79
CA ARG A 174 -35.48 10.44 -7.98
C ARG A 174 -35.97 11.17 -9.22
N THR A 175 -37.11 10.77 -9.78
CA THR A 175 -37.69 11.36 -10.99
C THR A 175 -38.99 12.09 -10.67
N ILE A 176 -39.03 13.39 -11.01
CA ILE A 176 -40.22 14.25 -10.98
C ILE A 176 -40.56 14.66 -12.41
N ALA A 177 -41.83 14.72 -12.79
CA ALA A 177 -42.22 15.23 -14.09
C ALA A 177 -42.99 16.56 -14.03
N VAL A 178 -42.69 17.42 -15.00
CA VAL A 178 -43.31 18.72 -15.19
C VAL A 178 -44.07 18.70 -16.50
N VAL A 179 -45.39 18.81 -16.44
CA VAL A 179 -46.25 18.80 -17.61
C VAL A 179 -46.58 20.22 -18.03
N THR A 180 -46.12 20.61 -19.22
CA THR A 180 -46.29 21.95 -19.78
C THR A 180 -47.38 21.98 -20.87
N LYS A 181 -47.78 23.18 -21.31
CA LYS A 181 -48.80 23.41 -22.36
C LYS A 181 -50.17 22.81 -22.03
N VAL A 182 -50.51 22.76 -20.74
CA VAL A 182 -51.79 22.24 -20.22
C VAL A 182 -53.00 23.02 -20.73
N ASP A 183 -52.79 24.25 -21.18
CA ASP A 183 -53.78 25.11 -21.83
C ASP A 183 -54.18 24.63 -23.24
N LYS A 184 -53.30 23.89 -23.92
CA LYS A 184 -53.53 23.41 -25.29
C LYS A 184 -54.22 22.05 -25.37
N ALA A 185 -54.01 21.21 -24.37
CA ALA A 185 -54.57 19.86 -24.32
C ALA A 185 -55.02 19.53 -22.88
N PRO A 186 -56.14 20.12 -22.42
CA PRO A 186 -56.68 19.85 -21.08
C PRO A 186 -57.48 18.54 -21.00
N GLU A 187 -57.91 17.99 -22.13
CA GLU A 187 -58.70 16.75 -22.23
C GLU A 187 -57.81 15.54 -21.91
N GLY A 188 -58.26 14.65 -20.99
CA GLY A 188 -57.52 13.45 -20.58
C GLY A 188 -56.26 13.72 -19.74
N LEU A 189 -55.91 14.98 -19.45
CA LEU A 189 -54.70 15.32 -18.70
C LEU A 189 -54.71 14.77 -17.26
N LEU A 190 -55.86 14.84 -16.57
CA LEU A 190 -55.98 14.33 -15.20
C LEU A 190 -55.67 12.82 -15.16
N GLU A 191 -56.23 12.04 -16.09
CA GLU A 191 -55.98 10.60 -16.18
C GLU A 191 -54.51 10.32 -16.48
N LYS A 192 -53.89 11.05 -17.43
CA LYS A 192 -52.47 10.92 -17.79
C LYS A 192 -51.51 11.25 -16.63
N VAL A 193 -51.91 12.15 -15.74
CA VAL A 193 -51.09 12.64 -14.62
C VAL A 193 -51.30 11.80 -13.36
N THR A 194 -52.46 11.19 -13.20
CA THR A 194 -52.77 10.28 -12.07
C THR A 194 -52.43 8.82 -12.38
N SER A 195 -52.35 8.43 -13.66
CA SER A 195 -51.89 7.10 -14.06
C SER A 195 -50.45 6.88 -13.63
N ASN A 196 -50.20 5.78 -12.91
CA ASN A 196 -48.87 5.44 -12.41
C ASN A 196 -47.99 4.71 -13.46
N ASP A 197 -48.37 4.78 -14.73
CA ASP A 197 -47.84 3.96 -15.83
C ASP A 197 -46.36 4.25 -16.18
N MET A 198 -45.76 5.30 -15.59
CA MET A 198 -44.46 5.81 -15.99
C MET A 198 -43.37 5.75 -14.92
N ASN A 199 -43.67 5.18 -13.73
CA ASN A 199 -42.75 5.11 -12.59
C ASN A 199 -42.14 6.48 -12.26
N ILE A 200 -42.96 7.45 -11.88
CA ILE A 200 -42.55 8.80 -11.48
C ILE A 200 -42.81 8.94 -9.99
N GLY A 201 -41.84 8.53 -9.18
CA GLY A 201 -42.00 8.37 -7.73
C GLY A 201 -42.06 9.67 -6.95
N LEU A 202 -41.53 10.77 -7.50
CA LEU A 202 -41.62 12.12 -6.91
C LEU A 202 -42.89 12.88 -7.34
N GLY A 203 -43.72 12.29 -8.20
CA GLY A 203 -44.98 12.87 -8.66
C GLY A 203 -44.86 13.80 -9.88
N ASN A 204 -45.99 14.44 -10.18
CA ASN A 204 -46.19 15.22 -11.40
C ASN A 204 -46.69 16.63 -11.06
N VAL A 205 -46.09 17.66 -11.68
CA VAL A 205 -46.53 19.06 -11.54
C VAL A 205 -46.92 19.65 -12.88
N CYS A 206 -48.15 20.17 -12.97
CA CYS A 206 -48.71 20.79 -14.16
C CYS A 206 -48.48 22.30 -14.16
N VAL A 207 -47.91 22.84 -15.24
CA VAL A 207 -47.56 24.26 -15.35
C VAL A 207 -48.06 24.90 -16.65
N LYS A 208 -48.43 26.17 -16.57
CA LYS A 208 -48.71 27.04 -17.71
C LYS A 208 -47.56 28.02 -17.89
N ASN A 209 -46.81 27.83 -18.97
CA ASN A 209 -45.68 28.70 -19.30
C ASN A 209 -46.11 30.06 -19.86
N ARG A 210 -45.21 31.04 -19.76
CA ARG A 210 -45.39 32.40 -20.29
C ARG A 210 -45.54 32.40 -21.82
N THR A 211 -46.66 32.91 -22.32
CA THR A 211 -46.92 33.14 -23.75
C THR A 211 -46.80 34.62 -24.11
N GLY A 212 -46.06 34.94 -25.18
CA GLY A 212 -45.84 36.32 -25.64
C GLY A 212 -44.91 37.13 -24.75
N ASN A 213 -45.03 38.46 -24.80
CA ASN A 213 -44.18 39.42 -24.07
C ASN A 213 -44.77 39.86 -22.70
N LYS A 214 -45.61 39.03 -22.08
CA LYS A 214 -46.21 39.33 -20.78
C LYS A 214 -45.17 39.38 -19.66
N SER A 215 -45.48 40.08 -18.56
CA SER A 215 -44.62 40.05 -17.36
C SER A 215 -44.73 38.69 -16.63
N TYR A 216 -43.73 38.34 -15.82
CA TYR A 216 -43.75 37.09 -15.06
C TYR A 216 -44.88 37.04 -14.01
N ASN A 217 -45.20 38.19 -13.40
CA ASN A 217 -46.30 38.29 -12.44
C ASN A 217 -47.67 38.16 -13.10
N GLU A 218 -47.85 38.72 -14.30
CA GLU A 218 -49.05 38.50 -15.12
C GLU A 218 -49.20 37.03 -15.51
N ALA A 219 -48.12 36.38 -15.93
CA ALA A 219 -48.13 34.97 -16.30
C ALA A 219 -48.55 34.07 -15.11
N ARG A 220 -48.00 34.32 -13.91
CA ARG A 220 -48.38 33.62 -12.67
C ARG A 220 -49.85 33.84 -12.30
N SER A 221 -50.36 35.06 -12.46
CA SER A 221 -51.77 35.38 -12.19
C SER A 221 -52.71 34.68 -13.17
N GLU A 222 -52.32 34.61 -14.45
CA GLU A 222 -53.09 33.92 -15.48
C GLU A 222 -53.07 32.39 -15.32
N GLU A 223 -51.95 31.83 -14.90
CA GLU A 223 -51.82 30.42 -14.52
C GLU A 223 -52.78 30.09 -13.36
N ALA A 224 -52.74 30.86 -12.29
CA ALA A 224 -53.64 30.67 -11.15
C ALA A 224 -55.12 30.75 -11.58
N ARG A 225 -55.47 31.71 -12.44
CA ARG A 225 -56.83 31.84 -12.99
C ARG A 225 -57.22 30.63 -13.84
N LEU A 226 -56.31 30.08 -14.65
CA LEU A 226 -56.57 28.91 -15.49
C LEU A 226 -56.95 27.70 -14.63
N PHE A 227 -56.12 27.38 -13.64
CA PHE A 227 -56.37 26.23 -12.76
C PHE A 227 -57.57 26.46 -11.82
N GLN A 228 -57.98 27.70 -11.55
CA GLN A 228 -59.19 27.95 -10.76
C GLN A 228 -60.49 27.87 -11.58
N THR A 229 -60.47 28.36 -12.83
CA THR A 229 -61.70 28.60 -13.59
C THR A 229 -62.00 27.56 -14.66
N HIS A 230 -60.99 26.81 -15.14
CA HIS A 230 -61.15 25.88 -16.25
C HIS A 230 -61.79 24.55 -15.80
N ALA A 231 -62.90 24.13 -16.45
CA ALA A 231 -63.76 23.02 -16.02
C ALA A 231 -63.06 21.66 -15.78
N LEU A 232 -61.98 21.39 -16.53
CA LEU A 232 -61.21 20.14 -16.42
C LEU A 232 -59.95 20.28 -15.55
N LEU A 233 -59.31 21.46 -15.57
CA LEU A 233 -58.01 21.66 -14.90
C LEU A 233 -58.20 21.99 -13.42
N SER A 234 -59.36 22.56 -13.04
CA SER A 234 -59.71 22.82 -11.64
C SER A 234 -59.96 21.57 -10.80
N LYS A 235 -60.08 20.41 -11.46
CA LYS A 235 -60.19 19.11 -10.80
C LYS A 235 -58.85 18.53 -10.38
N ILE A 236 -57.73 19.04 -10.91
CA ILE A 236 -56.38 18.62 -10.51
C ILE A 236 -56.10 19.20 -9.12
N ASP A 237 -55.44 18.43 -8.25
CA ASP A 237 -55.08 18.87 -6.92
C ASP A 237 -54.22 20.15 -6.96
N LYS A 238 -54.50 21.09 -6.05
CA LYS A 238 -53.76 22.35 -5.93
C LYS A 238 -52.28 22.15 -5.61
N SER A 239 -51.93 21.02 -5.00
CA SER A 239 -50.55 20.60 -4.72
C SER A 239 -49.80 20.09 -5.95
N MET A 240 -50.48 19.90 -7.10
CA MET A 240 -49.88 19.39 -8.34
C MET A 240 -49.90 20.41 -9.47
N VAL A 241 -50.28 21.67 -9.20
CA VAL A 241 -50.42 22.70 -10.24
C VAL A 241 -49.68 23.95 -9.83
N SER A 242 -49.21 24.69 -10.84
CA SER A 242 -48.53 25.99 -10.75
C SER A 242 -47.01 25.99 -10.60
N VAL A 243 -46.38 27.03 -11.15
CA VAL A 243 -44.93 27.26 -11.05
C VAL A 243 -44.46 27.46 -9.61
N PRO A 244 -45.16 28.21 -8.72
CA PRO A 244 -44.74 28.34 -7.32
C PRO A 244 -44.70 27.00 -6.57
N VAL A 245 -45.66 26.10 -6.83
CA VAL A 245 -45.67 24.75 -6.24
C VAL A 245 -44.49 23.94 -6.76
N LEU A 246 -44.21 23.99 -8.07
CA LEU A 246 -43.01 23.37 -8.63
C LEU A 246 -41.72 23.87 -7.95
N ALA A 247 -41.58 25.18 -7.77
CA ALA A 247 -40.42 25.76 -7.11
C ALA A 247 -40.26 25.23 -5.68
N HIS A 248 -41.36 25.19 -4.91
CA HIS A 248 -41.36 24.68 -3.55
C HIS A 248 -40.99 23.18 -3.48
N GLU A 249 -41.58 22.35 -4.34
CA GLU A 249 -41.29 20.92 -4.40
C GLU A 249 -39.83 20.65 -4.78
N LEU A 250 -39.28 21.36 -5.77
CA LEU A 250 -37.88 21.21 -6.15
C LEU A 250 -36.93 21.59 -5.01
N VAL A 251 -37.22 22.67 -4.28
CA VAL A 251 -36.39 23.08 -3.12
C VAL A 251 -36.44 22.02 -2.03
N HIS A 252 -37.64 21.51 -1.72
CA HIS A 252 -37.83 20.49 -0.71
C HIS A 252 -37.14 19.16 -1.08
N ILE A 253 -37.28 18.71 -2.33
CA ILE A 253 -36.61 17.50 -2.84
C ILE A 253 -35.08 17.67 -2.79
N GLN A 254 -34.56 18.80 -3.27
CA GLN A 254 -33.13 19.08 -3.25
C GLN A 254 -32.58 19.13 -1.82
N ALA A 255 -33.25 19.81 -0.89
CA ALA A 255 -32.86 19.86 0.51
C ALA A 255 -32.84 18.47 1.17
N ASN A 256 -33.85 17.63 0.91
CA ASN A 256 -33.93 16.28 1.46
C ASN A 256 -32.80 15.37 0.96
N ILE A 257 -32.48 15.42 -0.35
CA ILE A 257 -31.40 14.61 -0.90
C ILE A 257 -30.04 15.12 -0.43
N ILE A 258 -29.84 16.44 -0.36
CA ILE A 258 -28.63 17.02 0.23
C ILE A 258 -28.46 16.55 1.67
N SER A 259 -29.51 16.61 2.50
CA SER A 259 -29.45 16.16 3.89
C SER A 259 -29.10 14.68 4.03
N LYS A 260 -29.63 13.82 3.14
CA LYS A 260 -29.31 12.38 3.11
C LYS A 260 -27.88 12.09 2.63
N CYS A 261 -27.39 12.82 1.63
CA CYS A 261 -26.08 12.57 1.01
C CYS A 261 -24.91 13.24 1.75
N LEU A 262 -25.17 14.31 2.52
CA LEU A 262 -24.12 15.10 3.16
C LEU A 262 -23.21 14.26 4.09
N PRO A 263 -23.72 13.35 4.95
CA PRO A 263 -22.85 12.52 5.79
C PRO A 263 -21.87 11.65 4.98
N ASP A 264 -22.36 11.05 3.89
CA ASP A 264 -21.53 10.20 3.02
C ASP A 264 -20.53 11.01 2.22
N ILE A 265 -20.90 12.22 1.78
CA ILE A 265 -19.98 13.17 1.13
C ILE A 265 -18.86 13.56 2.09
N VAL A 266 -19.19 13.93 3.34
CA VAL A 266 -18.20 14.27 4.37
C VAL A 266 -17.26 13.10 4.65
N LYS A 267 -17.80 11.88 4.73
CA LYS A 267 -16.99 10.67 4.88
C LYS A 267 -16.03 10.47 3.70
N LYS A 268 -16.53 10.53 2.46
CA LYS A 268 -15.72 10.41 1.24
C LYS A 268 -14.60 11.46 1.19
N ILE A 269 -14.87 12.70 1.61
CA ILE A 269 -13.87 13.77 1.71
C ILE A 269 -12.79 13.41 2.73
N ASN A 270 -13.18 12.99 3.93
CA ASN A 270 -12.24 12.66 5.01
C ASN A 270 -11.37 11.44 4.66
N ASP A 271 -11.96 10.39 4.06
CA ASP A 271 -11.23 9.21 3.62
C ASP A 271 -10.17 9.59 2.56
N LYS A 272 -10.57 10.41 1.58
CA LYS A 272 -9.64 10.89 0.53
C LYS A 272 -8.55 11.82 1.09
N LEU A 273 -8.90 12.66 2.06
CA LEU A 273 -7.95 13.51 2.77
C LEU A 273 -6.92 12.67 3.53
N ALA A 274 -7.36 11.64 4.26
CA ALA A 274 -6.47 10.75 5.02
C ALA A 274 -5.46 10.03 4.10
N VAL A 275 -5.92 9.51 2.96
CA VAL A 275 -5.06 8.89 1.95
C VAL A 275 -4.03 9.89 1.40
N ASN A 276 -4.47 11.10 1.05
CA ASN A 276 -3.59 12.13 0.50
C ASN A 276 -2.56 12.62 1.54
N VAL A 277 -2.95 12.77 2.80
CA VAL A 277 -2.03 13.14 3.89
C VAL A 277 -1.01 12.03 4.14
N ALA A 278 -1.43 10.77 4.14
CA ALA A 278 -0.51 9.63 4.26
C ALA A 278 0.50 9.60 3.10
N ALA A 279 0.05 9.81 1.86
CA ALA A 279 0.92 9.91 0.70
C ALA A 279 1.88 11.12 0.79
N LEU A 280 1.41 12.27 1.25
CA LEU A 280 2.24 13.46 1.45
C LEU A 280 3.33 13.21 2.50
N ASN A 281 3.00 12.51 3.59
CA ASN A 281 3.96 12.15 4.62
C ASN A 281 5.03 11.15 4.14
N MET A 282 4.75 10.38 3.09
CA MET A 282 5.72 9.48 2.45
C MET A 282 6.67 10.23 1.51
N LEU A 283 6.32 11.44 1.07
CA LEU A 283 7.18 12.23 0.20
C LEU A 283 8.31 12.89 1.01
N PRO A 284 9.53 12.99 0.45
CA PRO A 284 10.61 13.71 1.09
C PRO A 284 10.23 15.19 1.25
N GLN A 285 10.41 15.73 2.47
CA GLN A 285 10.23 17.15 2.73
C GLN A 285 11.15 17.96 1.82
N HIS A 286 10.68 19.10 1.31
CA HIS A 286 11.49 19.98 0.48
C HIS A 286 12.64 20.53 1.34
N LEU A 287 13.83 19.95 1.20
CA LEU A 287 15.02 20.33 1.96
C LEU A 287 15.53 21.64 1.37
N SER A 288 15.36 22.73 2.10
CA SER A 288 15.72 24.08 1.63
C SER A 288 17.18 24.43 1.90
N SER A 289 17.84 23.69 2.81
CA SER A 289 19.24 23.90 3.17
C SER A 289 20.05 22.61 3.35
N VAL A 290 21.37 22.71 3.17
CA VAL A 290 22.32 21.62 3.42
C VAL A 290 22.28 21.16 4.88
N ALA A 291 22.04 22.08 5.83
CA ALA A 291 21.93 21.74 7.25
C ALA A 291 20.68 20.89 7.56
N GLU A 292 19.55 21.20 6.92
CA GLU A 292 18.32 20.39 7.01
C GLU A 292 18.52 19.00 6.40
N ALA A 293 19.19 18.93 5.25
CA ALA A 293 19.50 17.66 4.59
C ALA A 293 20.39 16.75 5.46
N LEU A 294 21.44 17.31 6.06
CA LEU A 294 22.31 16.59 7.00
C LEU A 294 21.56 16.15 8.25
N THR A 295 20.69 17.00 8.80
CA THR A 295 19.88 16.66 9.98
C THR A 295 18.91 15.52 9.68
N MET A 296 18.24 15.56 8.53
CA MET A 296 17.35 14.49 8.08
C MET A 296 18.12 13.19 7.84
N PHE A 297 19.28 13.27 7.19
CA PHE A 297 20.15 12.13 6.98
C PHE A 297 20.58 11.47 8.31
N MET A 298 21.05 12.26 9.27
CA MET A 298 21.41 11.75 10.60
C MET A 298 20.22 11.15 11.35
N ARG A 299 19.02 11.69 11.15
CA ARG A 299 17.77 11.12 11.71
C ARG A 299 17.46 9.76 11.12
N ILE A 300 17.56 9.60 9.79
CA ILE A 300 17.36 8.31 9.09
C ILE A 300 18.40 7.29 9.57
N LEU A 301 19.66 7.71 9.68
CA LEU A 301 20.75 6.85 10.14
C LEU A 301 20.54 6.40 11.60
N SER A 302 20.10 7.32 12.46
CA SER A 302 19.73 7.00 13.85
C SER A 302 18.57 6.02 13.93
N SER A 303 17.54 6.19 13.09
CA SER A 303 16.40 5.27 12.99
C SER A 303 16.84 3.87 12.56
N THR A 304 17.68 3.80 11.51
CA THR A 304 18.26 2.54 11.04
C THR A 304 19.05 1.84 12.15
N LYS A 305 19.90 2.58 12.88
CA LYS A 305 20.68 2.05 13.99
C LYS A 305 19.79 1.48 15.09
N GLU A 306 18.67 2.14 15.40
CA GLU A 306 17.73 1.63 16.41
C GLU A 306 17.01 0.36 15.92
N SER A 307 16.56 0.32 14.66
CA SER A 307 16.01 -0.91 14.06
C SER A 307 17.00 -2.07 14.14
N LEU A 308 18.28 -1.84 13.81
CA LEU A 308 19.33 -2.86 13.91
C LEU A 308 19.55 -3.33 15.35
N LYS A 309 19.52 -2.42 16.33
CA LYS A 309 19.62 -2.78 17.76
C LYS A 309 18.44 -3.65 18.20
N LYS A 310 17.22 -3.29 17.80
CA LYS A 310 16.01 -4.05 18.13
C LYS A 310 16.11 -5.48 17.63
N ILE A 311 16.41 -5.67 16.34
CA ILE A 311 16.43 -7.01 15.74
C ILE A 311 17.63 -7.85 16.20
N PHE A 312 18.85 -7.30 16.26
CA PHE A 312 20.06 -8.07 16.56
C PHE A 312 20.36 -8.21 18.06
N LEU A 313 20.06 -7.19 18.87
CA LEU A 313 20.51 -7.14 20.26
C LEU A 313 19.37 -7.39 21.26
N ARG A 314 18.15 -6.93 20.96
CA ARG A 314 17.00 -7.06 21.86
C ARG A 314 16.07 -8.21 21.50
N GLY A 315 16.09 -8.65 20.25
CA GLY A 315 15.13 -9.63 19.73
C GLY A 315 13.73 -9.05 19.56
N GLU A 316 13.61 -7.74 19.44
CA GLU A 316 12.37 -7.04 19.13
C GLU A 316 12.22 -7.00 17.59
N PHE A 317 11.17 -7.64 17.06
CA PHE A 317 10.93 -7.77 15.61
C PHE A 317 9.58 -7.18 15.18
N ASP A 318 8.98 -6.31 16.00
CA ASP A 318 7.69 -5.67 15.72
C ASP A 318 7.67 -4.91 14.38
N GLU A 319 8.82 -4.34 13.99
CA GLU A 319 9.00 -3.64 12.70
C GLU A 319 8.97 -4.58 11.48
N TYR A 320 9.21 -5.88 11.68
CA TYR A 320 9.34 -6.89 10.62
C TYR A 320 8.61 -8.19 10.99
N ALA A 321 7.44 -8.09 11.63
CA ALA A 321 6.75 -9.25 12.21
C ALA A 321 6.37 -10.36 11.21
N GLU A 322 6.20 -10.00 9.93
CA GLU A 322 5.86 -10.93 8.86
C GLU A 322 7.08 -11.55 8.15
N ASP A 323 8.29 -10.99 8.34
CA ASP A 323 9.52 -11.48 7.71
C ASP A 323 10.33 -12.37 8.69
N LEU A 324 10.14 -13.68 8.58
CA LEU A 324 10.82 -14.69 9.40
C LEU A 324 12.35 -14.67 9.28
N GLU A 325 12.92 -14.08 8.22
CA GLU A 325 14.38 -13.92 8.08
C GLU A 325 14.91 -12.79 8.97
N MET A 326 14.06 -11.84 9.38
CA MET A 326 14.40 -10.70 10.22
C MET A 326 14.35 -11.00 11.73
N HIS A 327 13.93 -12.22 12.11
CA HIS A 327 13.94 -12.70 13.49
C HIS A 327 15.36 -13.09 13.91
N CYS A 328 16.26 -12.11 13.94
CA CYS A 328 17.71 -12.32 13.91
C CYS A 328 18.24 -13.12 15.08
N THR A 329 17.78 -12.85 16.30
CA THR A 329 18.22 -13.59 17.50
C THR A 329 17.89 -15.08 17.41
N ALA A 330 16.72 -15.44 16.86
CA ALA A 330 16.33 -16.82 16.66
C ALA A 330 17.18 -17.50 15.58
N ARG A 331 17.40 -16.83 14.44
CA ARG A 331 18.21 -17.36 13.34
C ARG A 331 19.68 -17.54 13.73
N LEU A 332 20.25 -16.60 14.47
CA LEU A 332 21.61 -16.71 15.01
C LEU A 332 21.74 -17.92 15.96
N ALA A 333 20.74 -18.16 16.80
CA ALA A 333 20.72 -19.33 17.69
C ALA A 333 20.61 -20.65 16.90
N GLU A 334 19.77 -20.70 15.85
CA GLU A 334 19.66 -21.85 14.96
C GLU A 334 21.00 -22.14 14.26
N MET A 335 21.65 -21.12 13.69
CA MET A 335 22.95 -21.27 13.03
C MET A 335 24.02 -21.82 13.99
N LEU A 336 24.04 -21.36 15.25
CA LEU A 336 24.96 -21.86 16.28
C LEU A 336 24.66 -23.32 16.66
N ASN A 337 23.37 -23.68 16.76
CA ASN A 337 22.96 -25.06 17.04
C ASN A 337 23.33 -26.00 15.89
N GLU A 338 23.09 -25.59 14.64
CA GLU A 338 23.50 -26.34 13.45
C GLU A 338 25.02 -26.53 13.41
N TYR A 339 25.78 -25.48 13.72
CA TYR A 339 27.23 -25.55 13.82
C TYR A 339 27.69 -26.53 14.90
N ALA A 340 27.07 -26.53 16.07
CA ALA A 340 27.37 -27.48 17.13
C ALA A 340 27.13 -28.92 16.66
N VAL A 341 26.00 -29.19 15.98
CA VAL A 341 25.69 -30.50 15.42
C VAL A 341 26.69 -30.92 14.34
N GLU A 342 27.07 -30.02 13.43
CA GLU A 342 28.03 -30.28 12.36
C GLU A 342 29.43 -30.61 12.92
N GLN A 343 29.89 -29.84 13.91
CA GLN A 343 31.13 -30.08 14.65
C GLN A 343 31.14 -31.48 15.30
N HIS A 344 30.03 -31.85 15.96
CA HIS A 344 29.90 -33.17 16.58
C HIS A 344 29.86 -34.30 15.55
N ALA A 345 29.14 -34.15 14.43
CA ALA A 345 29.06 -35.16 13.39
C ALA A 345 30.42 -35.47 12.74
N LYS A 346 31.23 -34.43 12.47
CA LYS A 346 32.59 -34.59 11.91
C LYS A 346 33.60 -35.17 12.91
N SER A 347 33.26 -35.19 14.20
CA SER A 347 34.10 -35.76 15.26
C SER A 347 33.93 -37.28 15.46
N ILE A 348 32.90 -37.88 14.88
CA ILE A 348 32.64 -39.32 14.98
C ILE A 348 33.66 -40.05 14.09
N GLU A 349 34.57 -40.78 14.72
CA GLU A 349 35.58 -41.57 14.02
C GLU A 349 34.96 -42.79 13.32
N LYS A 350 35.62 -43.24 12.24
CA LYS A 350 35.29 -44.49 11.57
C LYS A 350 35.62 -45.67 12.50
N LYS A 351 34.65 -46.54 12.72
CA LYS A 351 34.76 -47.69 13.64
C LYS A 351 35.81 -48.73 13.22
N GLU A 352 36.23 -48.71 11.96
CA GLU A 352 37.11 -49.72 11.36
C GLU A 352 38.57 -49.64 11.85
N ASP A 353 39.03 -48.48 12.35
CA ASP A 353 40.43 -48.22 12.75
C ASP A 353 40.61 -47.95 14.26
N PHE A 354 39.77 -48.54 15.12
CA PHE A 354 39.81 -48.29 16.56
C PHE A 354 41.19 -48.57 17.17
N LEU A 355 41.75 -47.56 17.86
CA LEU A 355 43.07 -47.56 18.51
C LEU A 355 44.30 -47.67 17.58
N MET A 356 44.15 -47.88 16.28
CA MET A 356 45.30 -48.08 15.38
C MET A 356 46.13 -46.80 15.22
N ASP A 357 45.49 -45.64 15.12
CA ASP A 357 46.14 -44.32 15.08
C ASP A 357 46.92 -44.02 16.38
N GLU A 358 46.33 -44.37 17.52
CA GLU A 358 46.94 -44.20 18.84
C GLU A 358 48.13 -45.16 19.03
N ILE A 359 47.98 -46.43 18.62
CA ILE A 359 49.05 -47.44 18.69
C ILE A 359 50.22 -47.01 17.81
N MET A 360 49.97 -46.60 16.57
CA MET A 360 51.02 -46.13 15.65
C MET A 360 51.77 -44.93 16.25
N SER A 361 51.03 -43.94 16.76
CA SER A 361 51.62 -42.74 17.37
C SER A 361 52.43 -43.06 18.64
N LEU A 362 52.00 -44.04 19.44
CA LEU A 362 52.75 -44.52 20.61
C LEU A 362 54.00 -45.31 20.20
N THR A 363 53.92 -46.15 19.16
CA THR A 363 55.10 -46.90 18.67
C THR A 363 56.17 -45.99 18.08
N GLU A 364 55.79 -44.90 17.41
CA GLU A 364 56.72 -43.89 16.88
C GLU A 364 57.37 -43.04 17.99
N ALA A 365 56.69 -42.87 19.12
CA ALA A 365 57.16 -42.07 20.26
C ALA A 365 57.85 -42.90 21.34
N ASN A 366 57.97 -44.22 21.16
CA ASN A 366 58.66 -45.12 22.09
C ASN A 366 60.16 -44.82 22.12
N GLY A 367 60.58 -44.00 23.08
CA GLY A 367 61.98 -43.86 23.49
C GLY A 367 62.37 -44.84 24.60
N ILE A 368 63.60 -44.74 25.11
CA ILE A 368 64.04 -45.48 26.31
C ILE A 368 63.39 -44.84 27.54
N GLY A 369 62.29 -45.43 28.04
CA GLY A 369 61.51 -44.89 29.16
C GLY A 369 60.87 -45.99 30.02
N LEU A 370 60.27 -45.60 31.15
CA LEU A 370 59.55 -46.53 32.02
C LEU A 370 58.27 -47.04 31.34
N PRO A 371 57.95 -48.35 31.45
CA PRO A 371 56.69 -48.87 30.93
C PRO A 371 55.48 -48.25 31.65
N ASN A 372 54.36 -48.10 30.94
CA ASN A 372 53.08 -47.56 31.44
C ASN A 372 53.05 -46.03 31.72
N PHE A 373 53.99 -45.26 31.18
CA PHE A 373 53.91 -43.80 31.20
C PHE A 373 53.41 -43.25 29.86
N LEU A 374 52.35 -42.44 29.88
CA LEU A 374 51.79 -41.85 28.66
C LEU A 374 52.56 -40.56 28.26
N PRO A 375 53.25 -40.50 27.12
CA PRO A 375 53.99 -39.29 26.75
C PRO A 375 53.03 -38.16 26.35
N ARG A 376 53.16 -36.99 26.99
CA ARG A 376 52.38 -35.78 26.63
C ARG A 376 52.50 -35.42 25.14
N ALA A 377 53.69 -35.65 24.56
CA ALA A 377 53.94 -35.40 23.13
C ALA A 377 52.99 -36.19 22.21
N VAL A 378 52.65 -37.43 22.58
CA VAL A 378 51.71 -38.27 21.81
C VAL A 378 50.29 -37.74 21.93
N PHE A 379 49.88 -37.35 23.14
CA PHE A 379 48.58 -36.71 23.36
C PHE A 379 48.43 -35.44 22.51
N LEU A 380 49.45 -34.58 22.52
CA LEU A 380 49.47 -33.36 21.70
C LEU A 380 49.44 -33.67 20.20
N LYS A 381 50.18 -34.67 19.70
CA LYS A 381 50.15 -35.05 18.28
C LYS A 381 48.75 -35.50 17.84
N VAL A 382 48.06 -36.30 18.67
CA VAL A 382 46.68 -36.75 18.40
C VAL A 382 45.71 -35.57 18.46
N LEU A 383 45.85 -34.67 19.45
CA LEU A 383 45.05 -33.45 19.54
C LEU A 383 45.22 -32.59 18.30
N GLN A 384 46.46 -32.34 17.88
CA GLN A 384 46.78 -31.56 16.68
C GLN A 384 46.14 -32.14 15.43
N LYS A 385 46.20 -33.47 15.23
CA LYS A 385 45.54 -34.16 14.11
C LYS A 385 44.02 -33.92 14.12
N LYS A 386 43.37 -34.01 15.31
CA LYS A 386 41.93 -33.77 15.45
C LYS A 386 41.55 -32.32 15.21
N VAL A 387 42.28 -31.36 15.76
CA VAL A 387 42.07 -29.92 15.55
C VAL A 387 42.23 -29.56 14.06
N SER A 388 43.26 -30.09 13.40
CA SER A 388 43.44 -29.92 11.95
C SER A 388 42.32 -30.54 11.11
N GLY A 389 41.65 -31.58 11.60
CA GLY A 389 40.49 -32.18 10.93
C GLY A 389 39.24 -31.31 10.95
N ILE A 390 39.08 -30.45 11.96
CA ILE A 390 37.91 -29.57 12.09
C ILE A 390 38.17 -28.12 11.67
N SER A 391 39.41 -27.74 11.37
CA SER A 391 39.83 -26.33 11.17
C SER A 391 39.02 -25.56 10.12
N ALA A 392 38.53 -26.22 9.07
CA ALA A 392 37.72 -25.59 8.03
C ALA A 392 36.27 -25.30 8.46
N THR A 393 35.72 -26.06 9.42
CA THR A 393 34.29 -25.96 9.80
C THR A 393 33.96 -24.62 10.48
N PRO A 394 34.76 -24.13 11.46
CA PRO A 394 34.60 -22.80 12.03
C PRO A 394 34.69 -21.66 11.00
N GLU A 395 35.63 -21.73 10.05
CA GLU A 395 35.80 -20.69 9.01
C GLU A 395 34.56 -20.63 8.10
N VAL A 396 34.03 -21.77 7.69
CA VAL A 396 32.80 -21.86 6.88
C VAL A 396 31.59 -21.31 7.64
N PHE A 397 31.46 -21.63 8.93
CA PHE A 397 30.39 -21.12 9.78
C PHE A 397 30.41 -19.58 9.86
N VAL A 398 31.57 -18.99 10.15
CA VAL A 398 31.72 -17.53 10.19
C VAL A 398 31.40 -16.88 8.84
N GLY A 399 31.78 -17.54 7.74
CA GLY A 399 31.40 -17.09 6.40
C GLY A 399 29.88 -17.04 6.18
N LYS A 400 29.15 -18.09 6.57
CA LYS A 400 27.68 -18.13 6.50
C LYS A 400 27.04 -17.07 7.41
N LEU A 401 27.54 -16.93 8.63
CA LEU A 401 27.09 -15.95 9.61
C LEU A 401 27.15 -14.52 9.07
N TRP A 402 28.30 -14.11 8.52
CA TRP A 402 28.45 -12.75 8.00
C TRP A 402 27.63 -12.49 6.74
N ASN A 403 27.43 -13.49 5.88
CA ASN A 403 26.54 -13.35 4.72
C ASN A 403 25.08 -13.11 5.15
N TYR A 404 24.62 -13.78 6.21
CA TYR A 404 23.30 -13.56 6.79
C TYR A 404 23.18 -12.14 7.37
N ILE A 405 24.17 -11.72 8.18
CA ILE A 405 24.24 -10.38 8.76
C ILE A 405 24.21 -9.30 7.67
N GLU A 406 25.01 -9.46 6.61
CA GLU A 406 25.05 -8.54 5.45
C GLU A 406 23.64 -8.36 4.85
N THR A 407 22.97 -9.48 4.59
CA THR A 407 21.64 -9.50 3.97
C THR A 407 20.63 -8.72 4.81
N VAL A 408 20.59 -8.98 6.12
CA VAL A 408 19.70 -8.29 7.06
C VAL A 408 19.99 -6.79 7.11
N VAL A 409 21.27 -6.40 7.27
CA VAL A 409 21.64 -4.99 7.38
C VAL A 409 21.29 -4.23 6.10
N ILE A 410 21.53 -4.83 4.92
CA ILE A 410 21.14 -4.23 3.63
C ILE A 410 19.62 -4.08 3.56
N LYS A 411 18.82 -5.10 3.91
CA LYS A 411 17.37 -5.00 3.88
C LYS A 411 16.85 -3.85 4.77
N VAL A 412 17.34 -3.73 6.00
CA VAL A 412 16.95 -2.65 6.93
C VAL A 412 17.31 -1.28 6.35
N LEU A 413 18.50 -1.14 5.75
CA LEU A 413 18.89 0.10 5.10
C LEU A 413 18.01 0.45 3.90
N MET A 414 17.71 -0.52 3.03
CA MET A 414 16.86 -0.25 1.86
C MET A 414 15.44 0.16 2.27
N HIS A 415 14.94 -0.35 3.40
CA HIS A 415 13.66 0.07 3.97
C HIS A 415 13.68 1.54 4.40
N HIS A 416 14.69 1.95 5.19
CA HIS A 416 14.80 3.32 5.71
C HIS A 416 15.21 4.36 4.64
N PHE A 417 15.95 3.95 3.61
CA PHE A 417 16.40 4.81 2.52
C PHE A 417 15.53 4.70 1.26
N CYS A 418 14.34 4.08 1.31
CA CYS A 418 13.48 3.82 0.15
C CYS A 418 13.22 5.04 -0.75
N ASN A 419 13.09 6.23 -0.15
CA ASN A 419 12.80 7.48 -0.85
C ASN A 419 14.04 8.19 -1.43
N TYR A 420 15.25 7.65 -1.23
CA TYR A 420 16.51 8.31 -1.60
C TYR A 420 17.44 7.37 -2.38
N GLN A 421 17.14 7.13 -3.66
CA GLN A 421 17.86 6.18 -4.52
C GLN A 421 19.39 6.40 -4.59
N GLN A 422 19.85 7.64 -4.64
CA GLN A 422 21.29 7.93 -4.69
C GLN A 422 21.99 7.49 -3.39
N LEU A 423 21.39 7.78 -2.23
CA LEU A 423 21.91 7.36 -0.93
C LEU A 423 21.91 5.84 -0.79
N GLN A 424 20.90 5.13 -1.30
CA GLN A 424 20.86 3.65 -1.26
C GLN A 424 22.11 3.01 -1.86
N SER A 425 22.61 3.54 -2.97
CA SER A 425 23.79 2.98 -3.65
C SER A 425 25.07 3.13 -2.81
N SER A 426 25.32 4.34 -2.29
CA SER A 426 26.48 4.64 -1.44
C SER A 426 26.41 3.92 -0.09
N THR A 427 25.24 3.94 0.56
CA THR A 427 25.04 3.30 1.85
C THR A 427 25.13 1.78 1.77
N ARG A 428 24.65 1.17 0.67
CA ARG A 428 24.84 -0.25 0.39
C ARG A 428 26.33 -0.60 0.21
N CYS A 429 27.06 0.19 -0.58
CA CYS A 429 28.50 0.00 -0.77
C CYS A 429 29.27 0.05 0.57
N ALA A 430 28.99 1.06 1.40
CA ALA A 430 29.59 1.20 2.73
C ALA A 430 29.39 -0.05 3.61
N VAL A 431 28.17 -0.59 3.66
CA VAL A 431 27.87 -1.78 4.45
C VAL A 431 28.52 -3.04 3.90
N GLN A 432 28.60 -3.19 2.58
CA GLN A 432 29.30 -4.32 1.97
C GLN A 432 30.79 -4.28 2.30
N ASN A 433 31.41 -3.11 2.23
CA ASN A 433 32.82 -2.91 2.61
C ASN A 433 33.06 -3.20 4.09
N LEU A 434 32.20 -2.67 4.98
CA LEU A 434 32.29 -2.93 6.41
C LEU A 434 32.13 -4.43 6.73
N THR A 435 31.13 -5.07 6.13
CA THR A 435 30.83 -6.48 6.38
C THR A 435 31.95 -7.38 5.85
N ALA A 436 32.52 -7.08 4.68
CA ALA A 436 33.68 -7.79 4.15
C ALA A 436 34.90 -7.65 5.09
N LYS A 437 35.21 -6.43 5.52
CA LYS A 437 36.30 -6.15 6.48
C LYS A 437 36.11 -6.90 7.79
N ARG A 438 34.88 -6.94 8.31
CA ARG A 438 34.58 -7.66 9.56
C ARG A 438 34.59 -9.18 9.39
N LYS A 439 34.13 -9.69 8.25
CA LYS A 439 34.20 -11.10 7.90
C LYS A 439 35.65 -11.58 7.85
N ASP A 440 36.54 -10.86 7.17
CA ASP A 440 37.96 -11.22 7.09
C ASP A 440 38.64 -11.18 8.47
N GLY A 441 38.35 -10.15 9.27
CA GLY A 441 38.83 -10.07 10.65
C GLY A 441 38.33 -11.22 11.53
N SER A 442 37.09 -11.66 11.31
CA SER A 442 36.50 -12.79 12.03
C SER A 442 37.14 -14.13 11.66
N ILE A 443 37.44 -14.34 10.38
CA ILE A 443 38.14 -15.55 9.92
C ILE A 443 39.54 -15.62 10.55
N ASN A 444 40.26 -14.50 10.62
CA ASN A 444 41.58 -14.46 11.26
C ASN A 444 41.49 -14.78 12.77
N TRP A 445 40.51 -14.20 13.48
CA TRP A 445 40.29 -14.49 14.89
C TRP A 445 39.93 -15.97 15.15
N VAL A 446 39.11 -16.57 14.28
CA VAL A 446 38.80 -18.01 14.35
C VAL A 446 40.06 -18.85 14.18
N ARG A 447 40.93 -18.49 13.24
CA ARG A 447 42.20 -19.17 13.03
C ARG A 447 43.09 -19.10 14.27
N GLU A 448 43.14 -17.95 14.94
CA GLU A 448 43.87 -17.79 16.21
C GLU A 448 43.33 -18.73 17.30
N ILE A 449 42.01 -18.87 17.44
CA ILE A 449 41.42 -19.80 18.42
C ILE A 449 41.74 -21.26 18.11
N ILE A 450 41.62 -21.65 16.84
CA ILE A 450 41.99 -23.01 16.42
C ILE A 450 43.46 -23.28 16.75
N GLU A 451 44.33 -22.30 16.53
CA GLU A 451 45.75 -22.39 16.87
C GLU A 451 46.00 -22.47 18.39
N MET A 452 45.27 -21.70 19.20
CA MET A 452 45.36 -21.79 20.66
C MET A 452 44.98 -23.19 21.17
N GLU A 453 43.90 -23.78 20.65
CA GLU A 453 43.48 -25.15 20.98
C GLU A 453 44.47 -26.22 20.45
N ARG A 454 45.18 -25.92 19.36
CA ARG A 454 46.22 -26.81 18.81
C ARG A 454 47.47 -26.90 19.70
N LEU A 455 47.78 -25.82 20.43
CA LEU A 455 49.02 -25.69 21.20
C LEU A 455 48.91 -26.13 22.67
N THR A 456 47.70 -26.16 23.25
CA THR A 456 47.51 -26.32 24.69
C THR A 456 46.52 -27.44 25.03
N ASP A 457 46.90 -28.32 25.96
CA ASP A 457 46.13 -29.47 26.47
C ASP A 457 45.56 -29.24 27.88
N TYR A 458 45.19 -27.98 28.20
CA TYR A 458 44.72 -27.57 29.53
C TYR A 458 43.18 -27.52 29.63
N THR A 459 42.65 -27.96 30.78
CA THR A 459 41.26 -27.74 31.17
C THR A 459 41.12 -27.71 32.69
N TYR A 460 40.35 -26.75 33.20
CA TYR A 460 39.89 -26.70 34.59
C TYR A 460 38.46 -27.27 34.74
N ASN A 461 37.83 -27.71 33.65
CA ASN A 461 36.45 -28.19 33.68
C ASN A 461 36.37 -29.50 34.50
N PRO A 462 35.60 -29.53 35.62
CA PRO A 462 35.49 -30.71 36.47
C PRO A 462 34.87 -31.92 35.75
N GLU A 463 34.08 -31.71 34.69
CA GLU A 463 33.54 -32.78 33.87
C GLU A 463 34.61 -33.64 33.19
N TYR A 464 35.81 -33.08 32.95
CA TYR A 464 36.92 -33.82 32.38
C TYR A 464 37.28 -35.01 33.27
N VAL A 465 37.49 -34.76 34.57
CA VAL A 465 37.91 -35.79 35.52
C VAL A 465 36.81 -36.83 35.71
N GLY A 466 35.55 -36.40 35.79
CA GLY A 466 34.40 -37.31 35.90
C GLY A 466 34.22 -38.19 34.67
N THR A 467 34.24 -37.60 33.46
CA THR A 467 34.09 -38.32 32.19
C THR A 467 35.28 -39.25 31.94
N CYS A 468 36.49 -38.78 32.18
CA CYS A 468 37.70 -39.59 32.06
C CYS A 468 37.66 -40.79 33.01
N SER A 469 37.30 -40.60 34.29
CA SER A 469 37.19 -41.69 35.25
C SER A 469 36.13 -42.73 34.84
N ARG A 470 34.98 -42.28 34.31
CA ARG A 470 33.91 -43.15 33.82
C ARG A 470 34.35 -43.98 32.62
N LEU A 471 35.01 -43.36 31.63
CA LEU A 471 35.54 -44.05 30.46
C LEU A 471 36.68 -45.01 30.84
N MET A 472 37.55 -44.62 31.77
CA MET A 472 38.64 -45.45 32.27
C MET A 472 38.16 -46.69 33.03
N ALA A 473 36.98 -46.67 33.65
CA ALA A 473 36.42 -47.84 34.32
C ALA A 473 36.20 -49.04 33.38
N GLN A 474 36.07 -48.79 32.06
CA GLN A 474 35.90 -49.82 31.04
C GLN A 474 37.22 -50.53 30.67
N GLN A 475 38.36 -50.07 31.19
CA GLN A 475 39.67 -50.64 30.91
C GLN A 475 39.79 -52.10 31.39
N LYS A 476 39.28 -52.43 32.58
CA LYS A 476 39.34 -53.79 33.13
C LYS A 476 38.58 -54.81 32.25
N PRO A 477 37.29 -54.59 31.92
CA PRO A 477 36.57 -55.43 30.95
C PRO A 477 37.26 -55.53 29.59
N PHE A 478 37.83 -54.43 29.10
CA PHE A 478 38.56 -54.42 27.83
C PHE A 478 39.79 -55.32 27.87
N MET A 479 40.64 -55.20 28.90
CA MET A 479 41.86 -56.01 29.03
C MET A 479 41.56 -57.50 29.25
N GLU A 480 40.44 -57.85 29.90
CA GLU A 480 40.00 -59.25 30.01
C GLU A 480 39.68 -59.89 28.66
N ILE A 481 39.08 -59.15 27.73
CA ILE A 481 38.78 -59.63 26.37
C ILE A 481 40.04 -59.71 25.50
N MET A 482 41.01 -58.83 25.74
CA MET A 482 42.31 -58.83 25.06
C MET A 482 43.22 -60.00 25.49
N ASN A 483 43.07 -60.45 26.73
CA ASN A 483 43.87 -61.54 27.30
C ASN A 483 43.28 -62.94 27.06
N ASP A 484 41.95 -63.05 26.92
CA ASP A 484 41.27 -64.31 26.68
C ASP A 484 41.00 -64.57 25.19
N SER A 485 41.69 -65.56 24.63
CA SER A 485 41.61 -65.91 23.20
C SER A 485 40.25 -66.51 22.81
N ASN A 486 39.51 -67.06 23.78
CA ASN A 486 38.26 -67.79 23.57
C ASN A 486 37.00 -66.91 23.67
N LYS A 487 37.12 -65.64 24.08
CA LYS A 487 36.01 -64.68 24.14
C LYS A 487 35.76 -64.00 22.79
N ARG A 488 34.51 -63.58 22.55
CA ARG A 488 34.11 -62.79 21.36
C ARG A 488 34.95 -61.53 21.25
N SER A 489 35.40 -61.22 20.03
CA SER A 489 36.24 -60.04 19.74
C SER A 489 35.45 -58.72 19.72
N ILE A 490 34.15 -58.72 19.99
CA ILE A 490 33.30 -57.51 19.92
C ILE A 490 33.04 -57.01 21.33
N ILE A 491 33.35 -55.74 21.58
CA ILE A 491 33.04 -55.02 22.83
C ILE A 491 32.18 -53.80 22.53
N ASN A 492 31.17 -53.55 23.36
CA ASN A 492 30.39 -52.32 23.30
C ASN A 492 30.96 -51.32 24.31
N LEU A 493 31.52 -50.22 23.81
CA LEU A 493 32.13 -49.16 24.63
C LEU A 493 31.22 -47.94 24.70
N GLU A 494 31.09 -47.35 25.89
CA GLU A 494 30.27 -46.15 26.09
C GLU A 494 30.80 -44.99 25.23
N GLY A 495 29.93 -44.40 24.41
CA GLY A 495 30.28 -43.26 23.54
C GLY A 495 30.99 -43.63 22.23
N ILE A 496 31.30 -44.92 22.00
CA ILE A 496 31.97 -45.41 20.77
C ILE A 496 31.11 -46.48 20.06
N GLY A 497 30.37 -47.28 20.83
CA GLY A 497 29.50 -48.36 20.34
C GLY A 497 30.24 -49.70 20.23
N GLU A 498 29.71 -50.61 19.42
CA GLU A 498 30.32 -51.92 19.15
C GLU A 498 31.58 -51.79 18.29
N VAL A 499 32.68 -52.39 18.75
CA VAL A 499 33.99 -52.38 18.10
C VAL A 499 34.59 -53.78 18.08
N ASP A 500 35.19 -54.17 16.96
CA ASP A 500 35.98 -55.41 16.85
C ASP A 500 37.44 -55.16 17.28
N VAL A 501 37.87 -55.85 18.35
CA VAL A 501 39.20 -55.74 18.93
C VAL A 501 40.12 -56.90 18.55
N GLY A 502 39.69 -57.78 17.64
CA GLY A 502 40.44 -58.98 17.24
C GLY A 502 41.83 -58.69 16.65
N SER A 503 41.93 -57.63 15.83
CA SER A 503 43.18 -57.18 15.20
C SER A 503 44.19 -56.60 16.21
N LEU A 504 43.71 -56.04 17.33
CA LEU A 504 44.52 -55.38 18.35
C LEU A 504 45.32 -56.37 19.21
N ARG A 505 44.97 -57.66 19.19
CA ARG A 505 45.67 -58.72 19.95
C ARG A 505 47.14 -58.88 19.55
N LYS A 506 47.56 -58.33 18.41
CA LYS A 506 48.96 -58.28 17.95
C LYS A 506 49.83 -57.24 18.66
N HIS A 507 49.21 -56.27 19.35
CA HIS A 507 49.88 -55.12 19.96
C HIS A 507 49.68 -55.06 21.48
N LYS A 508 49.74 -56.22 22.17
CA LYS A 508 49.45 -56.33 23.62
C LYS A 508 50.26 -55.38 24.50
N ASP A 509 51.48 -55.05 24.09
CA ASP A 509 52.41 -54.23 24.87
C ASP A 509 52.02 -52.73 24.92
N VAL A 510 51.26 -52.26 23.93
CA VAL A 510 50.92 -50.83 23.75
C VAL A 510 49.41 -50.58 23.81
N VAL A 511 48.57 -51.60 23.65
CA VAL A 511 47.11 -51.46 23.57
C VAL A 511 46.48 -50.87 24.83
N GLN A 512 47.03 -51.15 26.02
CA GLN A 512 46.54 -50.57 27.27
C GLN A 512 46.76 -49.05 27.29
N GLN A 513 47.96 -48.61 26.90
CA GLN A 513 48.31 -47.18 26.82
C GLN A 513 47.50 -46.48 25.72
N ALA A 514 47.29 -47.14 24.59
CA ALA A 514 46.46 -46.62 23.51
C ALA A 514 45.01 -46.41 23.97
N PHE A 515 44.45 -47.36 24.73
CA PHE A 515 43.12 -47.23 25.33
C PHE A 515 43.05 -46.05 26.29
N GLU A 516 44.02 -45.91 27.20
CA GLU A 516 44.07 -44.78 28.14
C GLU A 516 44.16 -43.43 27.41
N LEU A 517 45.02 -43.35 26.38
CA LEU A 517 45.16 -42.16 25.54
C LEU A 517 43.84 -41.81 24.87
N LYS A 518 43.15 -42.79 24.29
CA LYS A 518 41.87 -42.61 23.62
C LYS A 518 40.80 -42.06 24.54
N MET A 519 40.65 -42.63 25.73
CA MET A 519 39.62 -42.22 26.68
C MET A 519 39.88 -40.81 27.22
N ARG A 520 41.13 -40.45 27.51
CA ARG A 520 41.50 -39.06 27.86
C ARG A 520 41.21 -38.10 26.72
N MET A 521 41.54 -38.50 25.49
CA MET A 521 41.30 -37.67 24.31
C MET A 521 39.81 -37.46 24.07
N ILE A 522 38.96 -38.48 24.19
CA ILE A 522 37.50 -38.33 24.06
C ILE A 522 36.94 -37.37 25.10
N ALA A 523 37.34 -37.52 26.37
CA ALA A 523 36.90 -36.64 27.44
C ALA A 523 37.34 -35.18 27.23
N TYR A 524 38.58 -34.97 26.79
CA TYR A 524 39.10 -33.63 26.50
C TYR A 524 38.48 -33.02 25.24
N TRP A 525 38.33 -33.81 24.18
CA TRP A 525 37.78 -33.38 22.89
C TRP A 525 36.36 -32.85 23.01
N LYS A 526 35.53 -33.47 23.85
CA LYS A 526 34.18 -32.97 24.15
C LYS A 526 34.21 -31.52 24.68
N ILE A 527 35.18 -31.19 25.52
CA ILE A 527 35.35 -29.84 26.09
C ILE A 527 35.84 -28.86 25.03
N VAL A 528 36.79 -29.27 24.17
CA VAL A 528 37.27 -28.43 23.05
C VAL A 528 36.11 -28.05 22.13
N LEU A 529 35.27 -29.01 21.74
CA LEU A 529 34.11 -28.74 20.87
C LEU A 529 33.12 -27.74 21.50
N MET A 530 32.75 -27.94 22.76
CA MET A 530 31.86 -27.02 23.48
C MET A 530 32.47 -25.62 23.55
N ARG A 531 33.75 -25.55 23.91
CA ARG A 531 34.48 -24.30 24.02
C ARG A 531 34.50 -23.55 22.70
N LEU A 532 34.74 -24.23 21.57
CA LEU A 532 34.70 -23.59 20.25
C LEU A 532 33.31 -23.01 19.95
N VAL A 533 32.22 -23.72 20.26
CA VAL A 533 30.85 -23.21 20.08
C VAL A 533 30.59 -21.98 20.96
N ASP A 534 30.94 -22.05 22.24
CA ASP A 534 30.76 -20.93 23.18
C ASP A 534 31.56 -19.69 22.75
N HIS A 535 32.80 -19.88 22.29
CA HIS A 535 33.61 -18.77 21.78
C HIS A 535 32.96 -18.13 20.55
N MET A 536 32.44 -18.94 19.62
CA MET A 536 31.74 -18.41 18.44
C MET A 536 30.51 -17.59 18.83
N ALA A 537 29.71 -18.08 19.78
CA ALA A 537 28.52 -17.36 20.25
C ALA A 537 28.90 -16.01 20.89
N LEU A 538 29.87 -16.00 21.80
CA LEU A 538 30.35 -14.80 22.48
C LEU A 538 30.92 -13.77 21.48
N TYR A 539 31.75 -14.24 20.55
CA TYR A 539 32.35 -13.38 19.54
C TYR A 539 31.34 -12.80 18.57
N THR A 540 30.35 -13.59 18.16
CA THR A 540 29.26 -13.14 17.29
C THR A 540 28.52 -11.97 17.93
N MET A 541 28.08 -12.12 19.18
CA MET A 541 27.37 -11.07 19.90
C MET A 541 28.23 -9.83 20.13
N PHE A 542 29.49 -10.02 20.53
CA PHE A 542 30.44 -8.91 20.71
C PHE A 542 30.67 -8.14 19.39
N SER A 543 30.88 -8.86 18.29
CA SER A 543 31.15 -8.26 16.98
C SER A 543 29.94 -7.52 16.43
N LEU A 544 28.74 -8.09 16.57
CA LEU A 544 27.47 -7.44 16.21
C LEU A 544 27.24 -6.17 17.01
N GLN A 545 27.43 -6.24 18.34
CA GLN A 545 27.25 -5.08 19.21
C GLN A 545 28.24 -3.96 18.86
N LYS A 546 29.49 -4.31 18.55
CA LYS A 546 30.50 -3.33 18.12
C LYS A 546 30.14 -2.70 16.76
N MET A 547 29.75 -3.54 15.79
CA MET A 547 29.35 -3.09 14.45
C MET A 547 28.16 -2.12 14.51
N VAL A 548 27.07 -2.50 15.18
CA VAL A 548 25.83 -1.71 15.25
C VAL A 548 26.01 -0.42 16.05
N ASN A 549 26.78 -0.44 17.14
CA ASN A 549 26.89 0.75 17.99
C ASN A 549 27.89 1.79 17.51
N TYR A 550 28.96 1.37 16.83
CA TYR A 550 30.10 2.24 16.55
C TYR A 550 30.44 2.34 15.06
N GLU A 551 30.38 1.25 14.30
CA GLU A 551 31.05 1.22 12.99
C GLU A 551 30.13 1.45 11.80
N ILE A 552 28.86 1.01 11.84
CA ILE A 552 27.92 1.22 10.73
C ILE A 552 27.74 2.72 10.46
N GLU A 553 27.54 3.50 11.52
CA GLU A 553 27.35 4.95 11.41
C GLU A 553 28.61 5.64 10.89
N GLU A 554 29.77 5.29 11.44
CA GLU A 554 31.06 5.82 11.03
C GLU A 554 31.39 5.48 9.56
N GLU A 555 31.20 4.24 9.14
CA GLU A 555 31.52 3.80 7.78
C GLU A 555 30.58 4.44 6.75
N ILE A 556 29.27 4.54 7.04
CA ILE A 556 28.32 5.18 6.12
C ILE A 556 28.66 6.67 5.98
N VAL A 557 28.99 7.37 7.06
CA VAL A 557 29.41 8.77 7.01
C VAL A 557 30.72 8.91 6.23
N ASN A 558 31.72 8.06 6.51
CA ASN A 558 33.00 8.10 5.83
C ASN A 558 32.87 7.81 4.33
N GLU A 559 32.08 6.82 3.90
CA GLU A 559 31.89 6.50 2.49
C GLU A 559 31.21 7.66 1.74
N LEU A 560 30.23 8.31 2.36
CA LEU A 560 29.58 9.49 1.79
C LEU A 560 30.55 10.67 1.65
N MET A 561 31.48 10.82 2.59
CA MET A 561 32.51 11.87 2.55
C MET A 561 33.68 11.51 1.62
N ALA A 562 34.05 10.24 1.50
CA ALA A 562 35.21 9.74 0.76
C ALA A 562 34.94 9.53 -0.74
N SER A 563 33.70 9.16 -1.11
CA SER A 563 33.26 9.08 -2.51
C SER A 563 33.29 10.43 -3.25
N HIS A 564 33.61 11.53 -2.54
CA HIS A 564 33.59 12.89 -3.06
C HIS A 564 34.93 13.61 -2.80
N GLY A 565 36.00 13.20 -3.49
CA GLY A 565 37.23 13.99 -3.67
C GLY A 565 37.05 15.29 -4.48
N GLY A 566 35.87 15.92 -4.37
CA GLY A 566 35.44 17.06 -5.16
C GLY A 566 33.96 17.35 -4.96
N GLY A 567 33.63 17.99 -3.83
CA GLY A 567 32.41 18.77 -3.65
C GLY A 567 31.21 18.03 -3.06
N VAL A 568 30.80 18.50 -1.89
CA VAL A 568 29.41 18.54 -1.39
C VAL A 568 28.48 19.27 -2.39
N GLU A 569 28.96 19.71 -3.56
CA GLU A 569 28.20 20.36 -4.62
C GLU A 569 27.68 19.40 -5.70
N ARG A 570 28.28 18.22 -5.91
CA ARG A 570 27.88 17.33 -7.03
C ARG A 570 26.72 16.38 -6.72
N THR A 571 26.53 15.98 -5.46
CA THR A 571 25.34 15.19 -5.04
C THR A 571 24.06 16.05 -4.99
N TYR A 572 24.22 17.38 -5.02
CA TYR A 572 23.12 18.35 -4.99
C TYR A 572 22.82 18.94 -6.39
N GLY A 573 23.50 18.44 -7.43
CA GLY A 573 23.34 18.83 -8.82
C GLY A 573 22.14 18.17 -9.53
N ILE A 574 20.93 18.57 -9.11
CA ILE A 574 19.66 18.65 -9.90
C ILE A 574 18.88 17.33 -10.19
N PRO A 575 17.53 17.28 -10.06
CA PRO A 575 16.58 18.31 -9.59
C PRO A 575 15.85 17.91 -8.30
N TRP A 576 16.01 18.73 -7.26
CA TRP A 576 15.01 18.88 -6.19
C TRP A 576 14.00 19.97 -6.61
N CYS A 577 13.42 19.83 -7.82
CA CYS A 577 12.38 20.71 -8.39
C CYS A 577 11.38 19.87 -9.18
#